data_AF-A0AA37USA5-F1
#
_entry.id   AF-A0AA37USA5-F1
#
_cell.length_a   1.000
_cell.length_b   1.000
_cell.length_c   1.000
_cell.angle_alpha   90.00
_cell.angle_beta   90.00
_cell.angle_gamma   90.00
#
_symmetry.space_group_name_H-M   'P 1'
#
loop_
_entity.id
_entity.type
_entity.pdbx_description
1 polymer ?
#
loop_
_entity_poly.entity_id
_entity_poly.type
_entity_poly.pdbx_seq_one_letter_code
_entity_poly.pdbx_strand_id
1 'polypeptide(L)'
;MLVALPGEPFLETGDAVATGVLAAAEARADDVRAVVVAGYSGGTPGYLPTARAWPEGGYEVADAHRYYAMPAPFAPEAAAIVEREAVLACPIVR
;
A
#
# COMPACT_ATOMS: atom_id res chain seq x y z
N MET A 1 -3.69 -12.50 8.91
CA MET A 1 -4.65 -11.61 8.23
C MET A 1 -4.15 -11.30 6.83
N LEU A 2 -5.05 -11.25 5.85
CA LEU A 2 -4.75 -10.82 4.49
C LEU A 2 -5.21 -9.38 4.30
N VAL A 3 -4.33 -8.51 3.82
CA VAL A 3 -4.65 -7.12 3.45
C VAL A 3 -4.49 -6.99 1.94
N ALA A 4 -5.59 -6.73 1.25
CA ALA A 4 -5.63 -6.59 -0.20
C ALA A 4 -5.54 -5.10 -0.59
N LEU A 5 -4.53 -4.74 -1.37
CA LEU A 5 -4.29 -3.37 -1.84
C LEU A 5 -4.46 -3.28 -3.37
N PRO A 6 -5.07 -2.20 -3.88
CA PRO A 6 -5.06 -1.92 -5.31
C PRO A 6 -3.67 -1.49 -5.77
N GLY A 7 -3.41 -1.67 -7.06
CA GLY A 7 -2.17 -1.20 -7.69
C GLY A 7 -0.95 -2.02 -7.33
N GLU A 8 0.21 -1.42 -7.58
CA GLU A 8 1.53 -2.01 -7.34
C GLU A 8 2.24 -1.21 -6.23
N PRO A 9 1.95 -1.50 -4.95
CA PRO A 9 2.63 -0.85 -3.85
C PRO A 9 4.09 -1.29 -3.79
N PHE A 10 4.96 -0.37 -3.38
CA PHE A 10 6.36 -0.68 -3.11
C PHE A 10 6.47 -1.58 -1.88
N LEU A 11 7.54 -2.36 -1.78
CA LEU A 11 7.80 -3.22 -0.61
C LEU A 11 7.78 -2.43 0.69
N GLU A 12 8.35 -1.22 0.69
CA GLU A 12 8.32 -0.29 1.83
C GLU A 12 6.88 -0.01 2.32
N THR A 13 5.94 0.22 1.40
CA THR A 13 4.53 0.42 1.74
C THR A 13 3.88 -0.87 2.25
N GLY A 14 4.22 -2.02 1.66
CA GLY A 14 3.75 -3.32 2.15
C GLY A 14 4.19 -3.61 3.58
N ASP A 15 5.46 -3.35 3.90
CA ASP A 15 6.03 -3.54 5.23
C ASP A 15 5.40 -2.58 6.26
N ALA A 16 5.18 -1.33 5.87
CA ALA A 16 4.52 -0.33 6.70
C ALA A 16 3.07 -0.71 7.03
N VAL A 17 2.31 -1.18 6.03
CA VAL A 17 0.94 -1.71 6.24
C VAL A 17 0.96 -2.91 7.17
N ALA A 18 1.82 -3.90 6.93
CA ALA A 18 1.90 -5.09 7.76
C ALA A 18 2.20 -4.74 9.23
N THR A 19 3.16 -3.83 9.44
CA THR A 19 3.56 -3.35 10.77
C THR A 19 2.44 -2.59 11.46
N GLY A 20 1.83 -1.62 10.77
CA GLY A 20 0.76 -0.80 11.32
C GLY A 20 -0.47 -1.62 11.69
N VAL A 21 -0.80 -2.61 10.88
CA VAL A 21 -1.90 -3.54 11.13
C VAL A 21 -1.63 -4.43 12.34
N LEU A 22 -0.42 -4.98 12.48
CA LEU A 22 -0.04 -5.77 13.66
C LEU A 22 -0.12 -4.94 14.94
N ALA A 23 0.41 -3.71 14.92
CA ALA A 23 0.33 -2.80 16.06
C ALA A 23 -1.12 -2.44 16.42
N ALA A 24 -1.97 -2.20 15.42
CA ALA A 24 -3.38 -1.92 15.63
C ALA A 24 -4.15 -3.13 16.19
N ALA A 25 -3.80 -4.35 15.78
CA ALA A 25 -4.36 -5.58 16.34
C ALA A 25 -3.92 -5.79 17.80
N GLU A 26 -2.63 -5.60 18.09
CA GLU A 26 -2.09 -5.69 19.46
C GLU A 26 -2.79 -4.70 20.40
N ALA A 27 -2.94 -3.43 19.98
CA ALA A 27 -3.63 -2.41 20.77
C ALA A 27 -5.10 -2.73 21.06
N ARG A 28 -5.74 -3.56 20.22
CA ARG A 28 -7.13 -4.01 20.38
C ARG A 28 -7.26 -5.37 21.07
N ALA A 29 -6.14 -6.04 21.36
CA ALA A 29 -6.07 -7.41 21.83
C ALA A 29 -6.69 -8.44 20.86
N ASP A 30 -6.61 -8.17 19.55
CA ASP A 30 -7.05 -9.09 18.50
C ASP A 30 -6.01 -10.20 18.28
N ASP A 31 -6.42 -11.45 18.02
CA ASP A 31 -5.51 -12.58 17.74
C ASP A 31 -4.97 -12.58 16.29
N VAL A 32 -4.24 -11.54 15.93
CA VAL A 32 -3.55 -11.43 14.64
C VAL A 32 -2.06 -11.69 14.82
N ARG A 33 -1.59 -12.86 14.36
CA ARG A 33 -0.20 -13.30 14.51
C ARG A 33 0.70 -13.01 13.32
N ALA A 34 0.10 -12.76 12.15
CA ALA A 34 0.81 -12.48 10.91
C ALA A 34 -0.07 -11.67 9.97
N VAL A 35 0.56 -10.84 9.13
CA VAL A 35 -0.11 -10.07 8.07
C VAL A 35 0.56 -10.40 6.74
N VAL A 36 -0.24 -10.69 5.73
CA VAL A 36 0.19 -10.82 4.34
C VAL A 36 -0.45 -9.67 3.57
N VAL A 37 0.38 -8.88 2.90
CA VAL A 37 -0.08 -7.80 2.03
C VAL A 37 -0.04 -8.28 0.59
N ALA A 38 -1.19 -8.23 -0.09
CA ALA A 38 -1.33 -8.60 -1.49
C ALA A 38 -1.67 -7.36 -2.30
N GLY A 39 -0.73 -6.91 -3.16
CA GLY A 39 -1.03 -5.93 -4.20
C GLY A 39 -1.94 -6.49 -5.29
N TYR A 40 -2.13 -5.74 -6.36
CA TYR A 40 -2.88 -6.15 -7.55
C TYR A 40 -4.33 -6.59 -7.27
N SER A 41 -4.91 -6.14 -6.16
CA SER A 41 -6.22 -6.58 -5.68
C SER A 41 -7.27 -5.50 -5.87
N GLY A 42 -8.43 -5.85 -6.43
CA GLY A 42 -9.49 -4.86 -6.69
C GLY A 42 -9.17 -3.88 -7.84
N GLY A 43 -8.13 -4.15 -8.62
CA GLY A 43 -7.68 -3.36 -9.76
C GLY A 43 -6.21 -2.95 -9.65
N THR A 44 -5.60 -2.69 -10.80
CA THR A 44 -4.18 -2.28 -10.90
C THR A 44 -4.09 -0.98 -11.69
N PRO A 45 -4.35 0.19 -11.07
CA PRO A 45 -4.26 1.47 -11.77
C PRO A 45 -2.81 1.94 -12.01
N GLY A 46 -1.83 1.24 -11.45
CA GLY A 46 -0.41 1.48 -11.62
C GLY A 46 0.39 1.36 -10.32
N TYR A 47 1.65 1.78 -10.38
CA TYR A 47 2.54 1.85 -9.23
C TYR A 47 2.16 2.97 -8.27
N LEU A 48 2.35 2.70 -6.98
CA LEU A 48 2.11 3.64 -5.88
C LEU A 48 3.44 4.00 -5.22
N PRO A 49 4.20 4.95 -5.79
CA PRO A 49 5.52 5.29 -5.28
C PRO A 49 5.45 5.98 -3.92
N THR A 50 6.45 5.72 -3.09
CA THR A 50 6.63 6.46 -1.83
C THR A 50 7.17 7.85 -2.11
N ALA A 51 6.95 8.80 -1.21
CA ALA A 51 7.51 10.15 -1.32
C ALA A 51 9.05 10.15 -1.43
N ARG A 52 9.71 9.14 -0.84
CA ARG A 52 11.15 8.92 -0.92
C ARG A 52 11.58 8.44 -2.31
N ALA A 53 10.84 7.48 -2.89
CA ALA A 53 11.14 6.93 -4.22
C ALA A 53 10.76 7.90 -5.35
N TRP A 54 9.79 8.79 -5.13
CA TRP A 54 9.33 9.76 -6.13
C TRP A 54 10.45 10.55 -6.85
N PRO A 55 11.40 11.20 -6.13
CA PRO A 55 12.50 11.92 -6.79
C PRO A 55 13.51 10.99 -7.47
N GLU A 56 13.55 9.70 -7.13
CA GLU A 56 14.46 8.72 -7.76
C GLU A 56 14.06 8.43 -9.22
N GLY A 57 12.77 8.62 -9.56
CA GLY A 57 12.26 8.39 -10.91
C GLY A 57 12.25 6.90 -11.26
N GLY A 58 12.70 6.57 -12.48
CA GLY A 58 12.74 5.18 -12.94
C GLY A 58 11.41 4.70 -13.51
N TYR A 59 11.33 3.39 -13.79
CA TYR A 59 10.18 2.81 -14.48
C TYR A 59 8.90 3.00 -13.67
N GLU A 60 8.91 2.61 -12.40
CA GLU A 60 7.75 2.62 -11.51
C GLU A 60 7.18 4.03 -11.29
N VAL A 61 8.04 5.05 -11.30
CA VAL A 61 7.64 6.43 -11.05
C VAL A 61 7.41 7.19 -12.35
N ALA A 62 8.38 7.22 -13.27
CA ALA A 62 8.38 8.16 -14.39
C ALA A 62 7.75 7.61 -15.67
N ASP A 63 7.67 6.29 -15.84
CA ASP A 63 7.29 5.67 -17.12
C ASP A 63 6.03 4.81 -17.04
N ALA A 64 5.84 4.06 -15.96
CA ALA A 64 4.83 3.02 -15.84
C ALA A 64 3.40 3.54 -16.07
N HIS A 65 3.12 4.77 -15.61
CA HIS A 65 1.82 5.43 -15.78
C HIS A 65 1.36 5.47 -17.25
N ARG A 66 2.29 5.54 -18.21
CA ARG A 66 1.97 5.52 -19.65
C ARG A 66 1.41 4.17 -20.10
N TYR A 67 1.91 3.07 -19.54
CA TYR A 67 1.42 1.71 -19.84
C TYR A 67 0.09 1.40 -19.14
N TYR A 68 -0.23 2.15 -18.08
CA TYR A 68 -1.54 2.17 -17.44
C TYR A 68 -2.52 3.16 -18.08
N ALA A 69 -2.15 3.80 -19.20
CA ALA A 69 -2.93 4.83 -19.88
C ALA A 69 -3.34 6.01 -18.97
N MET A 70 -2.53 6.28 -17.94
CA MET A 70 -2.71 7.39 -17.03
C MET A 70 -1.98 8.64 -17.57
N PRO A 71 -2.50 9.86 -17.32
CA PRO A 71 -1.90 11.10 -17.83
C PRO A 71 -0.62 11.50 -17.08
N ALA A 72 -0.43 10.99 -15.87
CA ALA A 72 0.72 11.25 -15.01
C ALA A 72 0.84 10.11 -13.97
N PRO A 73 2.00 9.98 -13.29
CA PRO A 73 2.12 9.06 -12.17
C PRO A 73 1.34 9.55 -10.94
N PHE A 74 1.02 8.63 -10.03
CA PHE A 74 0.33 8.95 -8.78
C PHE A 74 1.16 9.87 -7.90
N ALA A 75 0.54 10.88 -7.28
CA ALA A 75 1.24 11.82 -6.40
C ALA A 75 2.10 11.13 -5.31
N PRO A 76 3.22 11.73 -4.87
CA PRO A 76 4.14 11.13 -3.88
C PRO A 76 3.48 10.74 -2.55
N GLU A 77 2.32 11.31 -2.23
CA GLU A 77 1.54 11.01 -1.03
C GLU A 77 0.66 9.75 -1.18
N ALA A 78 0.49 9.21 -2.39
CA ALA A 78 -0.44 8.11 -2.66
C ALA A 78 -0.14 6.87 -1.81
N ALA A 79 1.13 6.50 -1.67
CA ALA A 79 1.54 5.37 -0.82
C ALA A 79 1.13 5.56 0.64
N ALA A 80 1.33 6.77 1.20
CA ALA A 80 0.97 7.07 2.59
C ALA A 80 -0.55 7.08 2.82
N ILE A 81 -1.32 7.49 1.81
CA ILE A 81 -2.79 7.40 1.85
C ILE A 81 -3.21 5.94 1.90
N VAL A 82 -2.68 5.10 1.00
CA VAL A 82 -3.00 3.66 0.97
C VAL A 82 -2.60 2.97 2.27
N GLU A 83 -1.43 3.30 2.82
CA GLU A 83 -0.99 2.79 4.11
C GLU A 83 -1.98 3.11 5.24
N ARG A 84 -2.32 4.40 5.39
CA ARG A 84 -3.25 4.87 6.42
C ARG A 84 -4.60 4.18 6.31
N GLU A 85 -5.19 4.19 5.12
CA GLU A 85 -6.52 3.62 4.91
C GLU A 85 -6.53 2.10 5.11
N ALA A 86 -5.47 1.38 4.73
CA ALA A 86 -5.37 -0.05 4.97
C ALA A 86 -5.36 -0.40 6.46
N VAL A 87 -4.64 0.38 7.28
CA VAL A 87 -4.60 0.18 8.74
C VAL A 87 -5.97 0.50 9.36
N LEU A 88 -6.62 1.59 8.94
CA LEU A 88 -7.93 2.01 9.47
C LEU A 88 -9.08 1.06 9.06
N ALA A 89 -9.02 0.51 7.85
CA ALA A 89 -10.07 -0.35 7.31
C ALA A 89 -10.05 -1.77 7.89
N CYS A 90 -8.98 -2.17 8.59
CA CYS A 90 -8.90 -3.51 9.18
C CYS A 90 -10.01 -3.70 10.24
N PRO A 91 -10.93 -4.65 10.05
CA PRO A 91 -12.11 -4.79 10.90
C PRO A 91 -11.75 -5.17 12.34
N ILE A 92 -12.73 -5.00 13.24
CA ILE A 92 -12.68 -5.51 14.61
C ILE A 92 -12.77 -7.03 14.54
N VAL A 93 -11.67 -7.72 14.84
CA VAL A 93 -11.65 -9.18 14.96
C VAL A 93 -11.49 -9.50 16.44
N ARG A 94 -12.62 -9.62 17.15
CA ARG A 94 -12.61 -10.05 18.56
C ARG A 94 -12.15 -11.49 18.72
#